data_AF-A0A7C4NNL0-F1
#
_entry.id   AF-A0A7C4NNL0-F1
#
_cell.length_a   1.000
_cell.length_b   1.000
_cell.length_c   1.000
_cell.angle_alpha   90.00
_cell.angle_beta   90.00
_cell.angle_gamma   90.00
#
_symmetry.space_group_name_H-M   'P 1'
#
loop_
_entity.id
_entity.type
_entity.pdbx_description
1 polymer ?
#
loop_
_entity_poly.entity_id
_entity_poly.type
_entity_poly.pdbx_seq_one_letter_code
_entity_poly.pdbx_strand_id
1 'polypeptide(L)'
;MVDEVYRVLAFGKKKIGKVHKRYVDIVRIYFGLPIGREKPFFEARVDKDTLRVAIEYFNAKYDDKGDYIVVYGNDVDEKIRRIVVYSGVRQTINSLLGRTLLEIIDSMGEVEILFWYSRFINAYDRGNYWDVYRVAKSFRTLYRL
;
A
#
# COMPACT_ATOMS: atom_id res chain seq x y z
N MET A 1 28.61 2.83 10.46
CA MET A 1 27.23 3.30 10.23
C MET A 1 26.53 2.17 9.52
N VAL A 2 25.51 1.56 10.14
CA VAL A 2 24.65 0.62 9.43
C VAL A 2 23.71 1.48 8.62
N ASP A 3 23.73 1.34 7.28
CA ASP A 3 22.76 2.01 6.43
C ASP A 3 21.37 1.56 6.86
N GLU A 4 20.60 2.46 7.47
CA GLU A 4 19.25 2.17 7.93
C GLU A 4 18.40 1.85 6.69
N VAL A 5 17.79 0.66 6.66
CA VAL A 5 16.99 0.23 5.52
C VAL A 5 15.80 1.16 5.38
N TYR A 6 15.52 1.62 4.16
CA TYR A 6 14.42 2.53 3.88
C TYR A 6 13.59 2.10 2.66
N ARG A 7 12.37 2.63 2.58
CA ARG A 7 11.38 2.36 1.55
C ARG A 7 10.68 3.66 1.19
N VAL A 8 10.28 3.80 -0.07
CA VAL A 8 9.73 5.07 -0.59
C VAL A 8 8.29 4.88 -1.01
N LEU A 9 7.42 5.75 -0.51
CA LEU A 9 6.01 5.85 -0.88
C LEU A 9 5.83 7.15 -1.67
N ALA A 10 5.82 7.07 -2.99
CA ALA A 10 5.64 8.23 -3.87
C ALA A 10 4.17 8.42 -4.22
N PHE A 11 3.68 9.65 -4.10
CA PHE A 11 2.27 9.98 -4.33
C PHE A 11 2.11 10.70 -5.67
N GLY A 12 0.94 10.53 -6.29
CA GLY A 12 0.64 11.24 -7.52
C GLY A 12 -0.75 10.94 -8.03
N LYS A 13 -1.01 11.32 -9.28
CA LYS A 13 -2.30 11.12 -9.92
C LYS A 13 -2.17 10.21 -11.14
N LYS A 14 -3.15 9.34 -11.35
CA LYS A 14 -3.24 8.47 -12.52
C LYS A 14 -4.55 8.69 -13.24
N LYS A 15 -4.47 8.86 -14.57
CA LYS A 15 -5.66 8.95 -15.43
C LYS A 15 -6.24 7.55 -15.64
N ILE A 16 -7.50 7.35 -15.29
CA ILE A 16 -8.21 6.08 -15.42
C ILE A 16 -9.53 6.26 -16.18
N GLY A 17 -10.05 5.15 -16.72
CA GLY A 17 -11.28 5.12 -17.52
C GLY A 17 -11.00 5.13 -19.03
N LYS A 18 -11.75 4.34 -19.80
CA LYS A 18 -11.65 4.30 -21.26
C LYS A 18 -12.47 5.41 -21.93
N VAL A 19 -13.69 5.63 -21.46
CA VAL A 19 -14.67 6.58 -22.03
C VAL A 19 -14.63 7.91 -21.28
N HIS A 20 -14.96 7.90 -19.98
CA HIS A 20 -14.87 9.08 -19.12
C HIS A 20 -13.57 9.04 -18.33
N LYS A 21 -12.56 9.78 -18.80
CA LYS A 21 -11.24 9.80 -18.17
C LYS A 21 -11.29 10.69 -16.92
N ARG A 22 -10.91 10.14 -15.77
CA ARG A 22 -10.75 10.88 -14.51
C ARG A 22 -9.36 10.64 -13.91
N TYR A 23 -8.89 11.58 -13.10
CA TYR A 23 -7.69 11.38 -12.30
C TYR A 23 -8.07 10.77 -10.95
N VAL A 24 -7.27 9.83 -10.49
CA VAL A 24 -7.33 9.28 -9.14
C VAL A 24 -5.99 9.42 -8.47
N ASP A 25 -5.99 9.69 -7.17
CA ASP A 25 -4.80 9.65 -6.35
C ASP A 25 -4.29 8.22 -6.23
N ILE A 26 -2.97 8.08 -6.27
CA ILE A 26 -2.28 6.81 -6.18
C ILE A 26 -1.05 6.94 -5.29
N VAL A 27 -0.68 5.82 -4.68
CA VAL A 27 0.62 5.60 -4.09
C VAL A 27 1.40 4.57 -4.92
N ARG A 28 2.70 4.81 -5.05
CA ARG A 28 3.68 3.89 -5.60
C ARG A 28 4.72 3.58 -4.54
N ILE A 29 4.92 2.31 -4.28
CA ILE A 29 5.86 1.81 -3.27
C ILE A 29 7.11 1.33 -3.98
N TYR A 30 8.28 1.73 -3.49
CA TYR A 30 9.59 1.37 -4.03
C TYR A 30 10.53 0.88 -2.92
N PHE A 31 11.47 -0.01 -3.28
CA PHE A 31 12.52 -0.48 -2.37
C PHE A 31 13.65 0.53 -2.14
N GLY A 32 13.72 1.58 -2.95
CA GLY A 32 14.63 2.70 -2.84
C GLY A 32 14.08 3.93 -3.56
N LEU A 33 14.90 4.96 -3.76
CA LEU A 33 14.49 6.11 -4.57
C LEU A 33 14.26 5.68 -6.03
N PRO A 34 13.11 6.01 -6.64
CA PRO A 34 12.86 5.65 -8.02
C PRO A 34 13.80 6.39 -8.97
N ILE A 35 14.56 5.66 -9.77
CA ILE A 35 15.44 6.24 -10.80
C ILE A 35 14.73 6.12 -12.16
N GLY A 36 14.18 7.23 -12.66
CA GLY A 36 13.55 7.28 -13.98
C GLY A 36 12.16 6.63 -14.03
N ARG A 37 11.96 5.65 -14.94
CA ARG A 37 10.67 4.99 -15.21
C ARG A 37 10.56 3.58 -14.63
N GLU A 38 11.18 3.34 -13.49
CA GLU A 38 11.13 2.05 -12.82
C GLU A 38 9.68 1.68 -12.44
N LYS A 39 9.29 0.42 -12.73
CA LYS A 39 8.00 -0.13 -12.29
C LYS A 39 8.02 -0.13 -10.75
N PRO A 40 7.03 0.48 -10.07
CA PRO A 40 7.01 0.42 -8.62
C PRO A 40 6.84 -1.01 -8.16
N PHE A 41 7.32 -1.31 -6.96
CA PHE A 41 7.13 -2.60 -6.34
C PHE A 41 5.64 -2.91 -6.12
N PHE A 42 4.85 -1.89 -5.79
CA PHE A 42 3.40 -1.97 -5.71
C PHE A 42 2.77 -0.61 -6.02
N GLU A 43 1.57 -0.61 -6.62
CA GLU A 43 0.78 0.61 -6.86
C GLU A 43 -0.67 0.38 -6.42
N ALA A 44 -1.24 1.33 -5.68
CA ALA A 44 -2.62 1.30 -5.23
C ALA A 44 -3.29 2.68 -5.34
N ARG A 45 -4.62 2.69 -5.49
CA ARG A 45 -5.42 3.93 -5.56
C ARG A 45 -5.79 4.43 -4.17
N VAL A 46 -4.81 5.00 -3.48
CA VAL A 46 -4.95 5.56 -2.14
C VAL A 46 -4.20 6.90 -2.11
N ASP A 47 -4.83 7.91 -1.51
CA ASP A 47 -4.25 9.24 -1.33
C ASP A 47 -3.23 9.27 -0.17
N LYS A 48 -2.46 10.35 -0.13
CA LYS A 48 -1.37 10.52 0.83
C LYS A 48 -1.85 10.57 2.28
N ASP A 49 -2.92 11.29 2.56
CA ASP A 49 -3.39 11.51 3.93
C ASP A 49 -3.94 10.21 4.52
N THR A 50 -4.71 9.45 3.73
CA THR A 50 -5.16 8.10 4.11
C THR A 50 -3.97 7.20 4.44
N LEU A 51 -2.90 7.24 3.64
CA LEU A 51 -1.75 6.38 3.89
C LEU A 51 -0.90 6.85 5.07
N ARG A 52 -0.81 8.17 5.31
CA ARG A 52 -0.11 8.72 6.49
C ARG A 52 -0.72 8.21 7.78
N VAL A 53 -2.06 8.17 7.87
CA VAL A 53 -2.78 7.59 9.02
C VAL A 53 -2.37 6.12 9.23
N ALA A 54 -2.22 5.33 8.16
CA ALA A 54 -1.79 3.93 8.30
C ALA A 54 -0.33 3.79 8.76
N ILE A 55 0.57 4.64 8.24
CA ILE A 55 1.98 4.67 8.63
C ILE A 55 2.12 4.99 10.12
N GLU A 56 1.38 6.00 10.60
CA GLU A 56 1.32 6.38 12.01
C GLU A 56 0.71 5.27 12.88
N TYR A 57 -0.40 4.67 12.43
CA TYR A 57 -1.07 3.59 13.15
C TYR A 57 -0.14 2.38 13.37
N PHE A 58 0.62 1.98 12.35
CA PHE A 58 1.58 0.87 12.48
C PHE A 58 2.90 1.25 13.16
N ASN A 59 2.99 2.49 13.70
CA ASN A 59 4.16 3.03 14.38
C ASN A 59 5.44 2.95 13.53
N ALA A 60 5.32 3.20 12.22
CA ALA A 60 6.46 3.19 11.31
C ALA A 60 7.19 4.54 11.37
N LYS A 61 8.52 4.54 11.49
CA LYS A 61 9.30 5.78 11.40
C LYS A 61 9.31 6.28 9.97
N TYR A 62 9.07 7.58 9.78
CA TYR A 62 9.01 8.15 8.45
C TYR A 62 9.42 9.62 8.40
N ASP A 63 9.88 10.02 7.23
CA ASP A 63 10.13 11.40 6.85
C ASP A 63 9.21 11.77 5.68
N ASP A 64 8.42 12.82 5.84
CA ASP A 64 7.60 13.38 4.76
C ASP A 64 8.41 14.41 3.96
N LYS A 65 8.61 14.16 2.66
CA LYS A 65 9.35 15.04 1.73
C LYS A 65 8.42 15.79 0.77
N GLY A 66 7.12 15.85 1.06
CA GLY A 66 6.11 16.50 0.21
C GLY A 66 5.53 15.55 -0.81
N ASP A 67 6.25 15.23 -1.88
CA ASP A 67 5.71 14.37 -2.96
C ASP A 67 5.88 12.87 -2.69
N TYR A 68 6.71 12.53 -1.70
CA TYR A 68 6.93 11.16 -1.25
C TYR A 68 7.19 11.12 0.26
N ILE A 69 6.97 9.95 0.83
CA ILE A 69 7.32 9.63 2.22
C ILE A 69 8.42 8.57 2.18
N VAL A 70 9.47 8.77 2.99
CA VAL A 70 10.52 7.77 3.23
C VAL A 70 10.20 7.10 4.55
N VAL A 71 9.95 5.79 4.52
CA VAL A 71 9.78 4.97 5.73
C VAL A 71 11.10 4.27 5.99
N TYR A 72 11.58 4.26 7.23
CA TYR A 72 12.90 3.71 7.59
C TYR A 72 12.87 2.97 8.93
N GLY A 73 13.91 2.19 9.19
CA GLY A 73 14.09 1.43 10.42
C GLY A 73 14.37 -0.05 10.19
N ASN A 74 14.81 -0.75 11.23
CA ASN A 74 15.15 -2.17 11.15
C ASN A 74 13.93 -3.07 10.85
N ASP A 75 12.72 -2.60 11.16
CA ASP A 75 11.44 -3.29 10.94
C ASP A 75 10.68 -2.78 9.70
N VAL A 76 11.30 -1.93 8.88
CA VAL A 76 10.64 -1.25 7.75
C VAL A 76 9.94 -2.23 6.80
N ASP A 77 10.52 -3.40 6.56
CA ASP A 77 9.92 -4.40 5.66
C ASP A 77 8.65 -5.02 6.23
N GLU A 78 8.56 -5.17 7.56
CA GLU A 78 7.33 -5.61 8.24
C GLU A 78 6.24 -4.55 8.09
N LYS A 79 6.59 -3.27 8.31
CA LYS A 79 5.67 -2.14 8.12
C LYS A 79 5.22 -1.99 6.67
N ILE A 80 6.11 -2.14 5.70
CA ILE A 80 5.76 -2.08 4.28
C ILE A 80 4.83 -3.22 3.88
N ARG A 81 5.01 -4.45 4.40
CA ARG A 81 4.05 -5.53 4.15
C ARG A 81 2.64 -5.16 4.58
N ARG A 82 2.49 -4.59 5.78
CA ARG A 82 1.20 -4.08 6.29
C ARG A 82 0.65 -2.95 5.44
N ILE A 83 1.47 -1.98 5.04
CA ILE A 83 1.09 -0.86 4.17
C ILE A 83 0.64 -1.32 2.78
N VAL A 84 1.29 -2.34 2.20
CA VAL A 84 0.88 -2.95 0.92
C VAL A 84 -0.49 -3.60 1.05
N VAL A 85 -0.71 -4.42 2.09
CA VAL A 85 -2.01 -5.07 2.33
C VAL A 85 -3.09 -4.02 2.57
N TYR A 86 -2.82 -3.03 3.42
CA TYR A 86 -3.74 -1.93 3.71
C TYR A 86 -4.11 -1.19 2.44
N SER A 87 -3.13 -0.70 1.68
CA SER A 87 -3.39 0.08 0.47
C SER A 87 -4.12 -0.72 -0.62
N GLY A 88 -3.77 -2.01 -0.77
CA GLY A 88 -4.39 -2.93 -1.70
C GLY A 88 -5.89 -3.17 -1.42
N VAL A 89 -6.28 -3.26 -0.14
CA VAL A 89 -7.69 -3.40 0.28
C VAL A 89 -8.40 -2.05 0.30
N ARG A 90 -7.74 -1.01 0.83
CA ARG A 90 -8.29 0.33 1.09
C ARG A 90 -8.89 0.98 -0.17
N GLN A 91 -8.27 0.76 -1.32
CA GLN A 91 -8.77 1.24 -2.62
C GLN A 91 -10.12 0.64 -3.05
N THR A 92 -10.63 -0.36 -2.33
CA THR A 92 -11.88 -1.10 -2.66
C THR A 92 -12.98 -1.00 -1.61
N ILE A 93 -12.73 -0.31 -0.49
CA ILE A 93 -13.67 -0.17 0.64
C ILE A 93 -14.08 1.28 0.85
N ASN A 94 -15.22 1.46 1.53
CA ASN A 94 -15.69 2.77 1.98
C ASN A 94 -14.69 3.38 2.99
N SER A 95 -14.52 4.70 2.97
CA SER A 95 -13.65 5.43 3.90
C SER A 95 -14.00 5.18 5.37
N LEU A 96 -15.28 4.95 5.69
CA LEU A 96 -15.76 4.65 7.05
C LEU A 96 -15.16 3.36 7.63
N LEU A 97 -14.74 2.42 6.78
CA LEU A 97 -14.14 1.14 7.18
C LEU A 97 -12.62 1.21 7.28
N GLY A 98 -12.02 2.38 7.06
CA GLY A 98 -10.57 2.56 7.07
C GLY A 98 -9.94 2.18 8.41
N ARG A 99 -10.59 2.54 9.53
CA ARG A 99 -10.12 2.19 10.88
C ARG A 99 -10.23 0.69 11.16
N THR A 100 -11.37 0.08 10.84
CA THR A 100 -11.57 -1.37 10.99
C THR A 100 -10.54 -2.16 10.19
N LEU A 101 -10.20 -1.70 8.98
CA LEU A 101 -9.15 -2.33 8.18
C LEU A 101 -7.77 -2.24 8.86
N LEU A 102 -7.43 -1.11 9.50
CA LEU A 102 -6.17 -0.97 10.25
C LEU A 102 -6.13 -1.96 11.42
N GLU A 103 -7.18 -2.02 12.22
CA GLU A 103 -7.29 -2.92 13.37
C GLU A 103 -7.17 -4.40 12.95
N ILE A 104 -7.84 -4.79 11.87
CA ILE A 104 -7.71 -6.14 11.30
C ILE A 104 -6.26 -6.43 10.91
N ILE A 105 -5.65 -5.54 10.12
CA ILE A 105 -4.28 -5.75 9.63
C ILE A 105 -3.27 -5.76 10.79
N ASP A 106 -3.44 -4.92 11.79
CA ASP A 106 -2.58 -4.87 12.97
C ASP A 106 -2.63 -6.17 13.78
N SER A 107 -3.83 -6.73 13.95
CA SER A 107 -4.03 -8.01 14.64
C SER A 107 -3.46 -9.23 13.92
N MET A 108 -3.07 -9.10 12.64
CA MET A 108 -2.51 -10.22 11.87
C MET A 108 -1.15 -10.64 12.40
N GLY A 109 -0.98 -11.95 12.52
CA GLY A 109 0.33 -12.56 12.74
C GLY A 109 1.21 -12.52 11.49
N GLU A 110 2.50 -12.83 11.66
CA GLU A 110 3.50 -12.74 10.59
C GLU A 110 3.15 -13.59 9.35
N VAL A 111 2.68 -14.82 9.56
CA VAL A 111 2.31 -15.73 8.45
C VAL A 111 1.13 -15.19 7.65
N GLU A 112 0.13 -14.65 8.34
CA GLU A 112 -1.08 -14.13 7.71
C GLU A 112 -0.80 -12.86 6.90
N ILE A 113 0.02 -11.95 7.45
CA ILE A 113 0.40 -10.75 6.71
C ILE A 113 1.29 -11.09 5.50
N LEU A 114 2.23 -12.03 5.64
CA LEU A 114 3.06 -12.50 4.53
C LEU A 114 2.21 -13.15 3.44
N PHE A 115 1.22 -13.95 3.82
CA PHE A 115 0.27 -14.55 2.88
C PHE A 115 -0.42 -13.47 2.05
N TRP A 116 -1.12 -12.53 2.69
CA TRP A 116 -1.86 -11.49 1.96
C TRP A 116 -0.97 -10.58 1.14
N TYR A 117 0.17 -10.18 1.71
CA TYR A 117 1.19 -9.44 0.99
C TYR A 117 1.61 -10.17 -0.30
N SER A 118 1.96 -11.45 -0.21
CA SER A 118 2.36 -12.24 -1.38
C SER A 118 1.25 -12.31 -2.43
N ARG A 119 -0.03 -12.39 -2.03
CA ARG A 119 -1.16 -12.40 -2.96
C ARG A 119 -1.29 -11.06 -3.70
N PHE A 120 -1.14 -9.95 -2.99
CA PHE A 120 -1.19 -8.61 -3.59
C PHE A 120 -0.03 -8.37 -4.55
N ILE A 121 1.20 -8.71 -4.16
CA ILE A 121 2.38 -8.54 -5.01
C ILE A 121 2.29 -9.41 -6.26
N ASN A 122 1.94 -10.70 -6.13
CA ASN A 122 1.78 -11.58 -7.29
C ASN A 122 0.69 -11.10 -8.26
N ALA A 123 -0.43 -10.59 -7.73
CA ALA A 123 -1.51 -10.05 -8.55
C ALA A 123 -1.10 -8.75 -9.26
N TYR A 124 -0.34 -7.89 -8.58
CA TYR A 124 0.19 -6.67 -9.19
C TYR A 124 1.25 -6.95 -10.24
N ASP A 125 2.13 -7.93 -10.01
CA ASP A 125 3.24 -8.19 -10.90
C ASP A 125 2.80 -8.85 -12.22
N ARG A 126 1.93 -9.87 -12.12
CA ARG A 126 1.47 -10.67 -13.26
C ARG A 126 0.24 -10.09 -13.96
N GLY A 127 -0.49 -9.22 -13.27
CA GLY A 127 -1.84 -8.84 -13.63
C GLY A 127 -2.02 -7.34 -13.86
N ASN A 128 -3.29 -6.95 -13.90
CA ASN A 128 -3.69 -5.56 -13.92
C ASN A 128 -4.46 -5.20 -12.65
N TYR A 129 -5.01 -3.97 -12.60
CA TYR A 129 -5.80 -3.49 -11.47
C TYR A 129 -6.90 -4.47 -11.01
N TRP A 130 -7.53 -5.20 -11.93
CA TRP A 130 -8.60 -6.14 -11.60
C TRP A 130 -8.11 -7.37 -10.85
N ASP A 131 -6.86 -7.79 -11.06
CA ASP A 131 -6.29 -8.93 -10.33
C ASP A 131 -6.03 -8.54 -8.88
N VAL A 132 -5.46 -7.36 -8.65
CA VAL A 132 -5.33 -6.75 -7.31
C VAL A 132 -6.70 -6.58 -6.65
N TYR A 133 -7.71 -6.13 -7.41
CA TYR A 133 -9.09 -6.00 -6.92
C TYR A 133 -9.71 -7.34 -6.49
N ARG A 134 -9.42 -8.44 -7.21
CA ARG A 134 -9.91 -9.78 -6.82
C ARG A 134 -9.30 -10.23 -5.50
N VAL A 135 -8.01 -9.98 -5.27
CA VAL A 135 -7.36 -10.26 -3.98
C VAL A 135 -8.01 -9.44 -2.86
N ALA A 136 -8.20 -8.13 -3.09
CA ALA A 136 -8.89 -7.26 -2.13
C ALA A 136 -10.31 -7.74 -1.84
N LYS A 137 -11.06 -8.19 -2.85
CA LYS A 137 -12.40 -8.77 -2.66
C LYS A 137 -12.35 -10.03 -1.78
N SER A 138 -11.40 -10.94 -2.01
CA SER A 138 -11.26 -12.14 -1.18
C SER A 138 -10.93 -11.80 0.27
N PHE A 139 -10.02 -10.83 0.49
CA PHE A 139 -9.70 -10.31 1.82
C PHE A 139 -10.97 -9.80 2.50
N ARG A 140 -11.71 -8.91 1.82
CA ARG A 140 -12.94 -8.33 2.34
C ARG A 140 -13.99 -9.36 2.71
N THR A 141 -14.18 -10.39 1.87
CA THR A 141 -15.12 -11.47 2.17
C THR A 141 -14.69 -12.22 3.43
N LEU A 142 -13.40 -12.53 3.59
CA LEU A 142 -12.90 -13.28 4.75
C LEU A 142 -13.08 -12.49 6.05
N TYR A 143 -12.72 -11.21 6.07
CA TYR A 143 -12.78 -10.35 7.26
C TYR A 143 -14.07 -9.54 7.39
N ARG A 144 -15.05 -9.78 6.52
CA ARG A 144 -16.38 -9.13 6.52
C ARG A 144 -16.34 -7.60 6.42
N LEU A 145 -15.61 -7.08 5.42
CA LEU A 145 -15.44 -5.65 5.08
C LEU A 145 -16.27 -5.17 3.87
#